data_AF-A0A944GQW7-F1
#
_entry.id   AF-A0A944GQW7-F1
#
_cell.length_a   1.000
_cell.length_b   1.000
_cell.length_c   1.000
_cell.angle_alpha   90.00
_cell.angle_beta   90.00
_cell.angle_gamma   90.00
#
_symmetry.space_group_name_H-M   'P 1'
#
loop_
_entity.id
_entity.type
_entity.pdbx_description
1 polymer ?
#
loop_
_entity_poly.entity_id
_entity_poly.type
_entity_poly.pdbx_seq_one_letter_code
_entity_poly.pdbx_strand_id
1 'polypeptide(L)'
;GVRFGLAGLRGVGEKVVDIIIAEREENGPYETLHDFLYRMPAECANKRVVEALIKAGAFDSTGYTRRQLCNFVNEGGLLEQAQQRRKDREDGQVSMFDLFAEAEEDAGGSADEVPPPDGIEWDRVQKLDFEKEMVGIYVSDHPLSPYSALLERAADMEIADLADEEKAKDGRNIAIAGLVTSMNVRVSKAGNNFATLTVEDMTGSVDCVMWAKALEPVRSWLEEDKIVKLRGKLERSDRGVQVIVYECEPLQLEGEGGGPRGPVALAVRVRSDRFSSDTMAKLSAIFDNYPGAQPVTLFIEQADGRKFRAELPLGVNVASQELLRQVEELVGPGACKLT
;
A
#
# COMPACT_ATOMS: atom_id res chain seq x y z
N GLY A 1 8.09 -16.56 -13.01
CA GLY A 1 6.98 -15.76 -12.47
C GLY A 1 5.90 -15.64 -13.52
N VAL A 2 4.68 -15.32 -13.10
CA VAL A 2 3.57 -14.91 -13.98
C VAL A 2 3.82 -13.46 -14.41
N ARG A 3 3.56 -13.11 -15.67
CA ARG A 3 3.73 -11.74 -16.19
C ARG A 3 2.37 -11.20 -16.63
N PHE A 4 2.13 -9.92 -16.37
CA PHE A 4 0.94 -9.22 -16.87
C PHE A 4 1.12 -8.88 -18.35
N GLY A 5 0.08 -9.08 -19.16
CA GLY A 5 0.12 -8.79 -20.60
C GLY A 5 -0.16 -7.32 -20.88
N LEU A 6 0.58 -6.71 -21.81
CA LEU A 6 0.41 -5.29 -22.19
C LEU A 6 -1.01 -4.98 -22.70
N ALA A 7 -1.68 -5.96 -23.33
CA ALA A 7 -3.06 -5.82 -23.81
C ALA A 7 -4.10 -5.65 -22.68
N GLY A 8 -3.75 -6.04 -21.45
CA GLY A 8 -4.60 -5.84 -20.27
C GLY A 8 -4.53 -4.42 -19.69
N LEU A 9 -3.65 -3.56 -20.21
CA LEU A 9 -3.46 -2.21 -19.68
C LEU A 9 -4.54 -1.24 -20.17
N ARG A 10 -5.12 -0.50 -19.24
CA ARG A 10 -6.12 0.50 -19.53
C ARG A 10 -5.50 1.62 -20.38
N GLY A 11 -6.08 1.84 -21.56
CA GLY A 11 -5.62 2.89 -22.47
C GLY A 11 -4.54 2.47 -23.45
N VAL A 12 -4.11 1.20 -23.46
CA VAL A 12 -3.24 0.61 -24.48
C VAL A 12 -4.09 -0.30 -25.37
N GLY A 13 -4.12 -0.04 -26.68
CA GLY A 13 -4.88 -0.84 -27.64
C GLY A 13 -4.13 -2.10 -28.09
N GLU A 14 -4.84 -3.18 -28.37
CA GLU A 14 -4.25 -4.46 -28.83
C GLU A 14 -3.32 -4.29 -30.04
N LYS A 15 -3.75 -3.51 -31.04
CA LYS A 15 -2.90 -3.19 -32.21
C LYS A 15 -1.59 -2.49 -31.85
N VAL A 16 -1.59 -1.64 -30.82
CA VAL A 16 -0.38 -0.97 -30.35
C VAL A 16 0.56 -1.99 -29.73
N VAL A 17 0.02 -2.95 -28.97
CA VAL A 17 0.79 -4.04 -28.37
C VAL A 17 1.43 -4.92 -29.45
N ASP A 18 0.70 -5.28 -30.50
CA ASP A 18 1.24 -6.08 -31.61
C ASP A 18 2.43 -5.38 -32.26
N ILE A 19 2.35 -4.06 -32.46
CA ILE A 19 3.45 -3.27 -33.04
C ILE A 19 4.65 -3.22 -32.09
N ILE A 20 4.42 -3.03 -30.78
CA ILE A 20 5.50 -3.04 -29.76
C ILE A 20 6.22 -4.39 -29.76
N ILE A 21 5.48 -5.49 -29.85
CA ILE A 21 6.06 -6.84 -29.85
C ILE A 21 6.85 -7.08 -31.13
N ALA A 22 6.25 -6.80 -32.30
CA ALA A 22 6.88 -7.02 -33.60
C ALA A 22 8.19 -6.24 -33.74
N GLU A 23 8.19 -4.96 -33.36
CA GLU A 23 9.38 -4.13 -33.41
C GLU A 23 10.46 -4.68 -32.48
N ARG A 24 10.10 -5.07 -31.25
CA ARG A 24 11.04 -5.64 -30.29
C ARG A 24 11.62 -6.98 -30.75
N GLU A 25 10.85 -7.80 -31.45
CA GLU A 25 11.31 -9.06 -32.03
C GLU A 25 12.29 -8.84 -33.18
N GLU A 26 12.09 -7.79 -33.97
CA GLU A 26 12.95 -7.44 -35.11
C GLU A 26 14.27 -6.77 -34.68
N ASN A 27 14.20 -5.80 -33.76
CA ASN A 27 15.32 -4.92 -33.42
C ASN A 27 15.85 -5.12 -31.98
N GLY A 28 15.33 -6.09 -31.24
CA GLY A 28 15.80 -6.43 -29.88
C GLY A 28 15.10 -5.65 -28.75
N PRO A 29 15.52 -5.85 -27.48
CA PRO A 29 14.90 -5.21 -26.32
C PRO A 29 15.02 -3.68 -26.35
N TYR A 30 14.10 -2.98 -25.68
CA TYR A 30 14.20 -1.54 -25.45
C TYR A 30 15.12 -1.27 -24.26
N GLU A 31 16.14 -0.44 -24.46
CA GLU A 31 17.10 -0.12 -23.39
C GLU A 31 16.63 1.01 -22.48
N THR A 32 15.99 2.02 -23.08
CA THR A 32 15.49 3.21 -22.38
C THR A 32 14.14 3.64 -22.91
N LEU A 33 13.46 4.55 -22.19
CA LEU A 33 12.26 5.20 -22.72
C LEU A 33 12.54 5.98 -24.01
N HIS A 34 13.73 6.57 -24.16
CA HIS A 34 14.13 7.31 -25.35
C HIS A 34 14.23 6.37 -26.55
N ASP A 35 14.89 5.22 -26.38
CA ASP A 35 15.00 4.18 -27.40
C ASP A 35 13.62 3.69 -27.86
N PHE A 36 12.73 3.39 -26.91
CA PHE A 36 11.33 3.05 -27.22
C PHE A 36 10.63 4.15 -28.02
N LEU A 37 10.78 5.40 -27.62
CA LEU A 37 10.17 6.55 -28.32
C LEU A 37 10.85 6.87 -29.65
N TYR A 38 12.06 6.40 -29.94
CA TYR A 38 12.66 6.59 -31.27
C TYR A 38 12.29 5.49 -32.25
N ARG A 39 12.07 4.26 -31.76
CA ARG A 39 11.76 3.09 -32.58
C ARG A 39 10.28 2.96 -32.95
N MET A 40 9.38 3.34 -32.05
CA MET A 40 7.94 3.13 -32.24
C MET A 40 7.31 4.09 -33.26
N PRO A 41 6.16 3.76 -33.89
CA PRO A 41 5.39 4.74 -34.68
C PRO A 41 4.67 5.77 -33.82
N ALA A 42 4.22 6.90 -34.40
CA ALA A 42 3.53 7.99 -33.68
C ALA A 42 2.22 7.52 -33.02
N GLU A 43 1.52 6.60 -33.69
CA GLU A 43 0.26 6.01 -33.20
C GLU A 43 0.45 5.24 -31.88
N CYS A 44 1.62 4.61 -31.72
CA CYS A 44 1.97 3.80 -30.55
C CYS A 44 2.63 4.60 -29.43
N ALA A 45 3.25 5.73 -29.76
CA ALA A 45 4.02 6.57 -28.84
C ALA A 45 3.29 7.89 -28.50
N ASN A 46 1.96 7.85 -28.43
CA ASN A 46 1.20 9.00 -27.95
C ASN A 46 1.30 9.11 -26.42
N LYS A 47 1.13 10.33 -25.90
CA LYS A 47 1.26 10.63 -24.46
C LYS A 47 0.46 9.69 -23.57
N ARG A 48 -0.78 9.42 -23.93
CA ARG A 48 -1.68 8.56 -23.15
C ARG A 48 -1.16 7.13 -23.03
N VAL A 49 -0.67 6.55 -24.12
CA VAL A 49 -0.12 5.19 -24.12
C VAL A 49 1.17 5.13 -23.31
N VAL A 50 2.07 6.09 -23.51
CA VAL A 50 3.37 6.12 -22.84
C VAL A 50 3.20 6.29 -21.33
N GLU A 51 2.32 7.19 -20.89
CA GLU A 51 1.99 7.35 -19.47
C GLU A 51 1.38 6.08 -18.87
N ALA A 52 0.49 5.40 -19.60
CA ALA A 52 -0.10 4.15 -19.13
C ALA A 52 0.96 3.05 -18.95
N LEU A 53 1.88 2.91 -19.90
CA LEU A 53 2.99 1.96 -19.81
C LEU A 53 3.93 2.27 -18.64
N ILE A 54 4.27 3.54 -18.42
CA ILE A 54 5.11 3.98 -17.29
C ILE A 54 4.41 3.67 -15.96
N LYS A 55 3.16 4.12 -15.80
CA LYS A 55 2.38 3.93 -14.57
C LYS A 55 2.14 2.46 -14.24
N ALA A 56 1.99 1.61 -15.26
CA ALA A 56 1.89 0.16 -15.12
C ALA A 56 3.21 -0.56 -14.79
N GLY A 57 4.36 0.15 -14.86
CA GLY A 57 5.68 -0.42 -14.56
C GLY A 57 6.36 -1.13 -15.72
N ALA A 58 5.93 -0.90 -16.97
CA ALA A 58 6.53 -1.54 -18.15
C ALA A 58 8.01 -1.15 -18.37
N PHE A 59 8.45 -0.02 -17.78
CA PHE A 59 9.82 0.50 -17.88
C PHE A 59 10.62 0.36 -16.57
N ASP A 60 10.11 -0.32 -15.54
CA ASP A 60 10.80 -0.43 -14.24
C ASP A 60 12.17 -1.14 -14.35
N SER A 61 12.38 -1.95 -15.40
CA SER A 61 13.66 -2.61 -15.68
C SER A 61 14.76 -1.66 -16.15
N THR A 62 14.43 -0.42 -16.53
CA THR A 62 15.41 0.59 -17.00
C THR A 62 16.20 1.23 -15.85
N GLY A 63 15.78 1.01 -14.59
CA GLY A 63 16.38 1.61 -13.40
C GLY A 63 15.90 3.04 -13.10
N TYR A 64 15.11 3.65 -13.99
CA TYR A 64 14.46 4.94 -13.76
C TYR A 64 13.22 4.80 -12.86
N THR A 65 12.96 5.81 -12.03
CA THR A 65 11.71 5.89 -11.27
C THR A 65 10.54 6.21 -12.18
N ARG A 66 9.34 5.69 -11.88
CA ARG A 66 8.15 5.96 -12.70
C ARG A 66 7.86 7.46 -12.72
N ARG A 67 8.07 8.13 -11.59
CA ARG A 67 7.99 9.59 -11.48
C ARG A 67 8.90 10.33 -12.45
N GLN A 68 10.19 9.97 -12.50
CA GLN A 68 11.13 10.62 -13.40
C GLN A 68 10.77 10.41 -14.88
N LEU A 69 10.38 9.18 -15.25
CA LEU A 69 9.91 8.88 -16.61
C LEU A 69 8.66 9.70 -16.98
N CYS A 70 7.69 9.81 -16.07
CA CYS A 70 6.52 10.66 -16.26
C CYS A 70 6.89 12.14 -16.42
N ASN A 71 7.91 12.64 -15.72
CA ASN A 71 8.39 14.01 -15.88
C ASN A 71 9.01 14.23 -17.26
N PHE A 72 9.80 13.29 -17.78
CA PHE A 72 10.34 13.38 -19.15
C PHE A 72 9.23 13.50 -20.20
N VAL A 73 8.13 12.77 -20.02
CA VAL A 73 6.97 12.79 -20.92
C VAL A 73 6.11 14.05 -20.76
N ASN A 74 5.94 14.55 -19.54
CA ASN A 74 5.02 15.65 -19.24
C ASN A 74 5.64 17.04 -19.38
N GLU A 75 6.87 17.19 -18.90
CA GLU A 75 7.55 18.49 -18.74
C GLU A 75 8.86 18.53 -19.54
N GLY A 76 9.47 17.38 -19.80
CA GLY A 76 10.75 17.26 -20.50
C GLY A 76 10.70 17.39 -22.03
N GLY A 77 9.50 17.48 -22.62
CA GLY A 77 9.34 17.63 -24.08
C GLY A 77 9.81 16.42 -24.89
N LEU A 78 9.97 15.25 -24.26
CA LEU A 78 10.57 14.07 -24.88
C LEU A 78 9.73 13.54 -26.06
N LEU A 79 8.40 13.64 -25.98
CA LEU A 79 7.52 13.22 -27.06
C LEU A 79 7.69 14.10 -28.29
N GLU A 80 7.79 15.42 -28.10
CA GLU A 80 8.00 16.39 -29.17
C GLU A 80 9.36 16.18 -29.84
N GLN A 81 10.41 15.94 -29.05
CA GLN A 81 11.74 15.61 -29.57
C GLN A 81 11.73 14.33 -30.40
N ALA A 82 11.08 13.27 -29.89
CA ALA A 82 10.95 12.00 -30.61
C ALA A 82 10.15 12.15 -31.91
N GLN A 83 9.07 12.94 -31.90
CA GLN A 83 8.29 13.24 -33.11
C GLN A 83 9.11 14.00 -34.15
N GLN A 84 9.87 15.01 -33.73
CA GLN A 84 10.72 15.79 -34.64
C GLN A 84 11.79 14.90 -35.27
N ARG A 85 12.51 14.09 -34.48
CA ARG A 85 13.53 13.17 -35.00
C ARG A 85 12.97 12.15 -36.00
N ARG A 86 11.79 11.60 -35.74
CA ARG A 86 11.13 10.68 -36.68
C ARG A 86 10.81 11.37 -38.00
N LYS A 87 10.30 12.60 -37.94
CA LYS A 87 9.99 13.40 -39.12
C LYS A 87 11.26 13.72 -39.92
N ASP A 88 12.34 14.12 -39.26
CA ASP A 88 13.62 14.42 -39.91
C ASP A 88 14.17 13.19 -40.67
N ARG A 89 14.04 12.00 -40.06
CA ARG A 89 14.39 10.70 -40.68
C ARG A 89 13.50 10.36 -41.88
N GLU A 90 12.19 10.58 -41.78
CA GLU A 90 11.23 10.34 -42.88
C GLU A 90 11.45 11.30 -44.06
N ASP A 91 11.80 12.55 -43.78
CA ASP A 91 12.09 13.59 -44.77
C ASP A 91 13.47 13.38 -45.45
N GLY A 92 14.20 12.32 -45.07
CA GLY A 92 15.53 12.01 -45.60
C GLY A 92 16.60 13.03 -45.20
N GLN A 93 16.29 13.91 -44.24
CA GLN A 93 17.24 14.80 -43.62
C GLN A 93 17.95 14.02 -42.53
N VAL A 94 18.99 13.28 -42.92
CA VAL A 94 19.98 12.82 -41.95
C VAL A 94 20.61 14.10 -41.40
N SER A 95 20.30 14.41 -40.14
CA SER A 95 20.90 15.57 -39.47
C SER A 95 22.42 15.41 -39.56
N MET A 96 23.14 16.48 -39.85
CA MET A 96 24.61 16.42 -39.86
C MET A 96 25.17 15.96 -38.49
N PHE A 97 24.36 16.03 -37.42
CA PHE A 97 24.64 15.44 -36.12
C PHE A 97 24.50 13.91 -36.07
N ASP A 98 23.58 13.28 -36.81
CA ASP A 98 23.45 11.80 -36.85
C ASP A 98 24.65 11.17 -37.57
N LEU A 99 25.18 11.82 -38.61
CA LEU A 99 26.42 11.40 -39.28
C LEU A 99 27.67 11.55 -38.40
N PHE A 100 27.63 12.43 -37.40
CA PHE A 100 28.70 12.55 -36.40
C PHE A 100 28.50 11.59 -35.23
N ALA A 101 27.26 11.27 -34.86
CA ALA A 101 26.94 10.27 -33.84
C ALA A 101 27.33 8.85 -34.26
N GLU A 102 27.13 8.48 -35.54
CA GLU A 102 27.66 7.21 -36.08
C GLU A 102 29.20 7.16 -36.11
N ALA A 103 29.88 8.31 -36.15
CA ALA A 103 31.34 8.39 -36.07
C ALA A 103 31.87 8.44 -34.62
N GLU A 104 31.01 8.73 -33.64
CA GLU A 104 31.31 8.81 -32.20
C GLU A 104 30.86 7.58 -31.39
N GLU A 105 30.30 6.54 -32.01
CA GLU A 105 30.07 5.26 -31.34
C GLU A 105 31.37 4.60 -30.83
N ASP A 106 32.54 4.96 -31.38
CA ASP A 106 33.86 4.54 -30.89
C ASP A 106 34.43 5.50 -29.81
N ALA A 107 33.71 6.57 -29.46
CA ALA A 107 34.13 7.58 -28.49
C ALA A 107 32.96 8.19 -27.67
N GLY A 108 31.96 7.40 -27.28
CA GLY A 108 31.17 7.62 -26.06
C GLY A 108 30.49 8.98 -25.87
N GLY A 109 29.93 9.63 -26.89
CA GLY A 109 29.15 10.84 -26.62
C GLY A 109 28.45 11.52 -27.80
N SER A 110 27.21 11.14 -28.10
CA SER A 110 26.20 12.04 -28.69
C SER A 110 24.77 11.50 -28.59
N ALA A 111 24.36 11.08 -27.39
CA ALA A 111 22.95 11.06 -27.03
C ALA A 111 22.61 12.41 -26.36
N ASP A 112 21.41 12.95 -26.57
CA ASP A 112 20.87 13.97 -25.66
C ASP A 112 21.16 13.47 -24.24
N GLU A 113 21.82 14.26 -23.40
CA GLU A 113 22.27 13.85 -22.06
C GLU A 113 21.03 13.51 -21.23
N VAL A 114 20.56 12.26 -21.33
CA VAL A 114 19.42 11.79 -20.57
C VAL A 114 19.85 11.84 -19.12
N PRO A 115 19.16 12.62 -18.27
CA PRO A 115 19.54 12.70 -16.87
C PRO A 115 19.61 11.29 -16.28
N PRO A 116 20.60 10.97 -15.44
CA PRO A 116 20.68 9.66 -14.80
C PRO A 116 19.48 9.45 -13.87
N PRO A 117 19.18 8.19 -13.49
CA PRO A 117 18.14 7.91 -12.50
C PRO A 117 18.34 8.71 -11.21
N ASP A 118 17.33 9.49 -10.82
CA ASP A 118 17.41 10.37 -9.64
C ASP A 118 17.12 9.63 -8.33
N GLY A 119 16.52 8.43 -8.42
CA GLY A 119 16.10 7.61 -7.29
C GLY A 119 14.92 8.18 -6.50
N ILE A 120 14.32 9.28 -6.96
CA ILE A 120 13.23 9.93 -6.25
C ILE A 120 11.90 9.47 -6.86
N GLU A 121 11.15 8.68 -6.09
CA GLU A 121 9.90 8.07 -6.51
C GLU A 121 8.68 8.75 -5.86
N TRP A 122 7.48 8.47 -6.38
CA TRP A 122 6.23 8.76 -5.68
C TRP A 122 6.15 8.06 -4.33
N ASP A 123 5.29 8.57 -3.44
CA ASP A 123 4.94 7.82 -2.25
C ASP A 123 4.28 6.48 -2.61
N ARG A 124 4.35 5.52 -1.70
CA ARG A 124 3.90 4.15 -1.96
C ARG A 124 2.43 4.07 -2.32
N VAL A 125 1.57 4.87 -1.68
CA VAL A 125 0.12 4.85 -1.93
C VAL A 125 -0.15 5.37 -3.33
N GLN A 126 0.39 6.54 -3.67
CA GLN A 126 0.26 7.13 -5.00
C GLN A 126 0.79 6.22 -6.10
N LYS A 127 1.93 5.55 -5.90
CA LYS A 127 2.48 4.59 -6.87
C LYS A 127 1.55 3.40 -7.10
N LEU A 128 0.96 2.86 -6.04
CA LEU A 128 0.02 1.73 -6.13
C LEU A 128 -1.30 2.15 -6.76
N ASP A 129 -1.78 3.37 -6.51
CA ASP A 129 -2.99 3.88 -7.13
C ASP A 129 -2.83 4.00 -8.65
N PHE A 130 -1.68 4.49 -9.13
CA PHE A 130 -1.37 4.49 -10.57
C PHE A 130 -1.29 3.09 -11.17
N GLU A 131 -0.74 2.13 -10.42
CA GLU A 131 -0.70 0.74 -10.85
C GLU A 131 -2.12 0.16 -10.98
N LYS A 132 -2.98 0.33 -9.97
CA LYS A 132 -4.39 -0.10 -10.02
C LYS A 132 -5.17 0.61 -11.12
N GLU A 133 -4.93 1.90 -11.35
CA GLU A 133 -5.59 2.66 -12.42
C GLU A 133 -5.32 2.04 -13.81
N MET A 134 -4.07 1.63 -14.05
CA MET A 134 -3.63 1.11 -15.35
C MET A 134 -3.83 -0.40 -15.51
N VAL A 135 -3.62 -1.17 -14.45
CA VAL A 135 -3.65 -2.64 -14.48
C VAL A 135 -5.02 -3.18 -14.04
N GLY A 136 -5.79 -2.40 -13.28
CA GLY A 136 -7.09 -2.78 -12.74
C GLY A 136 -7.03 -3.52 -11.40
N ILE A 137 -5.85 -4.02 -11.02
CA ILE A 137 -5.58 -4.74 -9.78
C ILE A 137 -4.23 -4.29 -9.21
N TYR A 138 -4.02 -4.49 -7.91
CA TYR A 138 -2.70 -4.34 -7.28
C TYR A 138 -1.83 -5.57 -7.60
N VAL A 139 -0.72 -5.39 -8.33
CA VAL A 139 0.15 -6.50 -8.76
C VAL A 139 1.40 -6.59 -7.91
N SER A 140 2.04 -5.45 -7.64
CA SER A 140 3.31 -5.37 -6.94
C SER A 140 3.15 -5.50 -5.43
N ASP A 141 2.11 -4.87 -4.88
CA ASP A 141 1.90 -4.74 -3.44
C ASP A 141 0.46 -4.26 -3.14
N HIS A 142 -0.15 -4.66 -2.04
CA HIS A 142 -1.48 -4.18 -1.64
C HIS A 142 -1.35 -2.98 -0.69
N PRO A 143 -2.26 -1.97 -0.75
CA PRO A 143 -2.36 -0.94 0.30
C PRO A 143 -2.55 -1.50 1.71
N LEU A 144 -3.03 -2.75 1.81
CA LEU A 144 -3.31 -3.44 3.05
C LEU A 144 -2.12 -4.28 3.54
N SER A 145 -1.02 -4.40 2.78
CA SER A 145 0.13 -5.20 3.20
C SER A 145 0.69 -4.79 4.57
N PRO A 146 0.76 -3.49 4.94
CA PRO A 146 1.13 -3.08 6.31
C PRO A 146 0.19 -3.62 7.39
N TYR A 147 -1.08 -3.80 7.03
CA TYR A 147 -2.16 -4.22 7.91
C TYR A 147 -2.36 -5.75 7.89
N SER A 148 -1.63 -6.51 7.07
CA SER A 148 -1.78 -7.97 6.91
C SER A 148 -1.92 -8.71 8.24
N ALA A 149 -0.98 -8.53 9.16
CA ALA A 149 -1.00 -9.17 10.48
C ALA A 149 -2.17 -8.72 11.37
N LEU A 150 -2.70 -7.51 11.18
CA LEU A 150 -3.89 -7.03 11.89
C LEU A 150 -5.16 -7.60 11.26
N LEU A 151 -5.24 -7.67 9.95
CA LEU A 151 -6.36 -8.24 9.20
C LEU A 151 -6.52 -9.72 9.53
N GLU A 152 -5.44 -10.50 9.51
CA GLU A 152 -5.44 -11.92 9.90
C GLU A 152 -5.93 -12.15 11.34
N ARG A 153 -5.68 -11.21 12.25
CA ARG A 153 -6.13 -11.32 13.65
C ARG A 153 -7.54 -10.79 13.87
N ALA A 154 -8.02 -9.92 12.99
CA ALA A 154 -9.31 -9.26 13.10
C ALA A 154 -10.43 -9.99 12.36
N ALA A 155 -10.10 -10.69 11.27
CA ALA A 155 -11.04 -11.45 10.45
C ALA A 155 -11.09 -12.92 10.87
N ASP A 156 -12.26 -13.55 10.72
CA ASP A 156 -12.43 -14.99 10.94
C ASP A 156 -11.97 -15.82 9.73
N MET A 157 -12.00 -15.21 8.54
CA MET A 157 -11.61 -15.81 7.26
C MET A 157 -11.35 -14.75 6.19
N GLU A 158 -10.68 -15.14 5.12
CA GLU A 158 -10.45 -14.34 3.92
C GLU A 158 -11.77 -14.07 3.17
N ILE A 159 -11.88 -12.90 2.53
CA ILE A 159 -13.10 -12.52 1.80
C ILE A 159 -13.36 -13.46 0.62
N ALA A 160 -12.32 -13.92 -0.07
CA ALA A 160 -12.47 -14.88 -1.18
C ALA A 160 -13.17 -16.19 -0.74
N ASP A 161 -12.98 -16.61 0.50
CA ASP A 161 -13.57 -17.84 1.05
C ASP A 161 -15.07 -17.71 1.38
N LEU A 162 -15.63 -16.50 1.37
CA LEU A 162 -17.06 -16.28 1.62
C LEU A 162 -17.94 -16.81 0.49
N ALA A 163 -17.39 -16.88 -0.73
CA ALA A 163 -18.07 -17.47 -1.89
C ALA A 163 -18.20 -18.99 -1.79
N ASP A 164 -17.34 -19.66 -1.02
CA ASP A 164 -17.33 -21.10 -0.87
C ASP A 164 -18.35 -21.56 0.20
N GLU A 165 -19.33 -22.38 -0.19
CA GLU A 165 -20.38 -22.89 0.69
C GLU A 165 -19.91 -23.85 1.76
N GLU A 166 -18.84 -24.59 1.49
CA GLU A 166 -18.31 -25.53 2.48
C GLU A 166 -17.60 -24.78 3.61
N LYS A 167 -16.96 -23.65 3.27
CA LYS A 167 -16.23 -22.80 4.22
C LYS A 167 -17.13 -21.81 4.95
N ALA A 168 -18.10 -21.22 4.25
CA ALA A 168 -18.91 -20.12 4.75
C ALA A 168 -20.41 -20.39 4.55
N LYS A 169 -21.05 -21.02 5.54
CA LYS A 169 -22.49 -21.33 5.49
C LYS A 169 -23.36 -20.09 5.54
N ASP A 170 -24.45 -20.11 4.78
CA ASP A 170 -25.48 -19.06 4.83
C ASP A 170 -26.01 -18.85 6.25
N GLY A 171 -26.19 -17.58 6.60
CA GLY A 171 -26.68 -17.15 7.91
C GLY A 171 -25.68 -17.24 9.06
N ARG A 172 -24.42 -17.62 8.81
CA ARG A 172 -23.35 -17.61 9.81
C ARG A 172 -22.96 -16.17 10.17
N ASN A 173 -22.70 -15.94 11.46
CA ASN A 173 -22.04 -14.70 11.91
C ASN A 173 -20.54 -14.78 11.66
N ILE A 174 -19.99 -13.75 11.03
CA ILE A 174 -18.59 -13.64 10.64
C ILE A 174 -18.03 -12.26 10.97
N ALA A 175 -16.74 -12.21 11.29
CA ALA A 175 -15.93 -11.01 11.29
C ALA A 175 -15.07 -10.97 10.02
N ILE A 176 -15.11 -9.84 9.30
CA ILE A 176 -14.24 -9.56 8.15
C ILE A 176 -13.49 -8.26 8.41
N ALA A 177 -12.33 -8.08 7.78
CA ALA A 177 -11.58 -6.85 7.87
C ALA A 177 -11.00 -6.49 6.50
N GLY A 178 -11.01 -5.21 6.15
CA GLY A 178 -10.57 -4.76 4.84
C GLY A 178 -10.73 -3.26 4.62
N LEU A 179 -10.38 -2.81 3.42
CA LEU A 179 -10.50 -1.43 2.94
C LEU A 179 -11.91 -1.19 2.40
N VAL A 180 -12.55 -0.09 2.79
CA VAL A 180 -13.81 0.37 2.18
C VAL A 180 -13.50 1.02 0.84
N THR A 181 -13.88 0.39 -0.27
CA THR A 181 -13.62 0.89 -1.63
C THR A 181 -14.79 1.64 -2.24
N SER A 182 -16.00 1.44 -1.71
CA SER A 182 -17.15 2.25 -2.10
C SER A 182 -18.14 2.37 -0.94
N MET A 183 -18.80 3.54 -0.83
CA MET A 183 -19.86 3.76 0.15
C MET A 183 -21.04 4.55 -0.44
N ASN A 184 -22.26 3.99 -0.35
CA ASN A 184 -23.47 4.67 -0.81
C ASN A 184 -24.56 4.65 0.27
N VAL A 185 -24.91 5.83 0.79
CA VAL A 185 -25.99 5.98 1.78
C VAL A 185 -27.31 6.27 1.06
N ARG A 186 -28.33 5.46 1.34
CA ARG A 186 -29.66 5.55 0.75
C ARG A 186 -30.74 5.55 1.82
N VAL A 187 -31.92 6.00 1.44
CA VAL A 187 -33.12 5.92 2.27
C VAL A 187 -33.94 4.72 1.83
N SER A 188 -34.26 3.83 2.76
CA SER A 188 -35.13 2.68 2.52
C SER A 188 -36.57 3.14 2.26
N LYS A 189 -37.41 2.25 1.71
CA LYS A 189 -38.85 2.51 1.53
C LYS A 189 -39.57 2.85 2.84
N ALA A 190 -39.03 2.42 3.98
CA ALA A 190 -39.54 2.71 5.32
C ALA A 190 -39.03 4.05 5.89
N GLY A 191 -38.28 4.85 5.12
CA GLY A 191 -37.76 6.15 5.55
C GLY A 191 -36.45 6.09 6.37
N ASN A 192 -35.94 4.90 6.68
CA ASN A 192 -34.70 4.74 7.44
C ASN A 192 -33.47 4.76 6.52
N ASN A 193 -32.39 5.39 6.97
CA ASN A 193 -31.12 5.38 6.27
C ASN A 193 -30.46 3.99 6.32
N PHE A 194 -29.80 3.60 5.23
CA PHE A 194 -28.92 2.44 5.17
C PHE A 194 -27.75 2.74 4.25
N ALA A 195 -26.62 2.05 4.43
CA ALA A 195 -25.48 2.15 3.54
C ALA A 195 -25.21 0.81 2.86
N THR A 196 -24.87 0.86 1.57
CA THR A 196 -24.22 -0.25 0.86
C THR A 196 -22.74 0.09 0.73
N LEU A 197 -21.88 -0.82 1.17
CA LEU A 197 -20.43 -0.69 1.19
C LEU A 197 -19.83 -1.82 0.37
N THR A 198 -18.73 -1.57 -0.31
CA THR A 198 -17.86 -2.64 -0.82
C THR A 198 -16.59 -2.66 0.00
N VAL A 199 -16.25 -3.83 0.56
CA VAL A 199 -15.03 -4.02 1.35
C VAL A 199 -14.11 -4.99 0.64
N GLU A 200 -12.85 -4.62 0.52
CA GLU A 200 -11.79 -5.37 -0.18
C GLU A 200 -10.68 -5.76 0.82
N ASP A 201 -10.24 -7.01 0.77
CA ASP A 201 -9.02 -7.49 1.43
C ASP A 201 -7.98 -7.91 0.36
N MET A 202 -6.88 -8.54 0.77
CA MET A 202 -5.84 -8.98 -0.16
C MET A 202 -6.27 -10.11 -1.11
N THR A 203 -7.46 -10.68 -0.91
CA THR A 203 -7.94 -11.90 -1.57
C THR A 203 -9.18 -11.66 -2.43
N GLY A 204 -10.00 -10.66 -2.10
CA GLY A 204 -11.20 -10.33 -2.86
C GLY A 204 -12.01 -9.20 -2.25
N SER A 205 -13.22 -9.02 -2.77
CA SER A 205 -14.17 -8.01 -2.32
C SER A 205 -15.55 -8.58 -2.05
N VAL A 206 -16.28 -7.96 -1.13
CA VAL A 206 -17.65 -8.35 -0.76
C VAL A 206 -18.52 -7.13 -0.50
N ASP A 207 -19.78 -7.22 -0.95
CA ASP A 207 -20.78 -6.20 -0.68
C ASP A 207 -21.35 -6.37 0.73
N CYS A 208 -21.46 -5.25 1.43
CA CYS A 208 -21.91 -5.17 2.81
C CYS A 208 -23.08 -4.20 2.92
N VAL A 209 -24.08 -4.56 3.73
CA VAL A 209 -25.26 -3.72 3.98
C VAL A 209 -25.30 -3.34 5.45
N MET A 210 -25.27 -2.03 5.71
CA MET A 210 -25.40 -1.45 7.06
C MET A 210 -26.73 -0.74 7.21
N TRP A 211 -27.61 -1.30 8.03
CA TRP A 211 -28.88 -0.64 8.39
C TRP A 211 -28.65 0.47 9.42
N ALA A 212 -29.63 1.36 9.58
CA ALA A 212 -29.58 2.53 10.49
C ALA A 212 -28.92 2.25 11.85
N LYS A 213 -29.28 1.15 12.53
CA LYS A 213 -28.72 0.78 13.83
C LYS A 213 -27.20 0.59 13.83
N ALA A 214 -26.64 0.07 12.75
CA ALA A 214 -25.20 -0.14 12.61
C ALA A 214 -24.51 1.09 12.01
N LEU A 215 -25.21 1.86 11.16
CA LEU A 215 -24.66 3.02 10.46
C LEU A 215 -24.56 4.27 11.34
N GLU A 216 -25.59 4.57 12.14
CA GLU A 216 -25.67 5.79 12.95
C GLU A 216 -24.44 6.00 13.87
N PRO A 217 -23.92 4.99 14.59
CA PRO A 217 -22.76 5.16 15.48
C PRO A 217 -21.45 5.48 14.74
N VAL A 218 -21.31 5.03 13.49
CA VAL A 218 -20.04 5.13 12.73
C VAL A 218 -20.06 6.19 11.63
N ARG A 219 -21.22 6.78 11.37
CA ARG A 219 -21.44 7.76 10.29
C ARG A 219 -20.50 8.96 10.33
N SER A 220 -19.97 9.33 11.49
CA SER A 220 -19.07 10.48 11.64
C SER A 220 -17.67 10.25 11.07
N TRP A 221 -17.25 9.00 10.89
CA TRP A 221 -15.88 8.66 10.50
C TRP A 221 -15.79 7.61 9.38
N LEU A 222 -16.85 6.84 9.13
CA LEU A 222 -16.89 5.85 8.06
C LEU A 222 -17.04 6.54 6.70
N GLU A 223 -16.03 6.38 5.86
CA GLU A 223 -15.94 6.90 4.50
C GLU A 223 -15.08 5.93 3.64
N GLU A 224 -14.98 6.20 2.35
CA GLU A 224 -14.09 5.48 1.44
C GLU A 224 -12.62 5.61 1.92
N ASP A 225 -11.79 4.63 1.56
CA ASP A 225 -10.37 4.52 1.95
C ASP A 225 -10.10 4.28 3.46
N LYS A 226 -11.14 3.99 4.26
CA LYS A 226 -10.95 3.53 5.65
C LYS A 226 -10.75 2.02 5.73
N ILE A 227 -9.85 1.60 6.60
CA ILE A 227 -9.67 0.19 6.94
C ILE A 227 -10.50 -0.11 8.17
N VAL A 228 -11.37 -1.10 8.05
CA VAL A 228 -12.39 -1.41 9.04
C VAL A 228 -12.41 -2.89 9.36
N LYS A 229 -12.85 -3.19 10.58
CA LYS A 229 -13.32 -4.51 10.98
C LYS A 229 -14.84 -4.47 11.04
N LEU A 230 -15.49 -5.38 10.33
CA LEU A 230 -16.93 -5.53 10.30
C LEU A 230 -17.32 -6.85 10.94
N ARG A 231 -18.39 -6.83 11.74
CA ARG A 231 -19.10 -8.05 12.13
C ARG A 231 -20.49 -8.03 11.55
N GLY A 232 -20.87 -9.15 10.96
CA GLY A 232 -22.15 -9.29 10.30
C GLY A 232 -22.55 -10.74 10.12
N LYS A 233 -23.71 -10.90 9.49
CA LYS A 233 -24.22 -12.20 9.06
C LYS A 233 -24.05 -12.33 7.57
N LEU A 234 -23.50 -13.45 7.16
CA LEU A 234 -23.42 -13.83 5.77
C LEU A 234 -24.83 -14.12 5.26
N GLU A 235 -25.20 -13.52 4.14
CA GLU A 235 -26.45 -13.78 3.44
C GLU A 235 -26.14 -14.08 1.97
N ARG A 236 -26.72 -15.16 1.48
CA ARG A 236 -26.60 -15.57 0.08
C ARG A 236 -27.89 -15.33 -0.65
N SER A 237 -27.77 -14.75 -1.83
CA SER A 237 -28.90 -14.47 -2.72
C SER A 237 -28.57 -14.88 -4.15
N ASP A 238 -29.58 -14.86 -5.02
CA ASP A 238 -29.41 -15.08 -6.46
C ASP A 238 -28.44 -14.09 -7.12
N ARG A 239 -28.13 -12.97 -6.44
CA ARG A 239 -27.21 -11.92 -6.91
C ARG A 239 -25.79 -12.07 -6.38
N GLY A 240 -25.52 -13.08 -5.55
CA GLY A 240 -24.22 -13.32 -4.93
C GLY A 240 -24.26 -13.27 -3.41
N VAL A 241 -23.07 -13.17 -2.83
CA VAL A 241 -22.82 -13.18 -1.39
C VAL A 241 -22.77 -11.75 -0.87
N GLN A 242 -23.49 -11.46 0.21
CA GLN A 242 -23.44 -10.19 0.91
C GLN A 242 -23.31 -10.37 2.42
N VAL A 243 -22.83 -9.35 3.12
CA VAL A 243 -22.74 -9.35 4.58
C VAL A 243 -23.67 -8.29 5.16
N ILE A 244 -24.62 -8.71 5.99
CA ILE A 244 -25.47 -7.79 6.76
C ILE A 244 -24.73 -7.41 8.03
N VAL A 245 -24.25 -6.17 8.08
CA VAL A 245 -23.35 -5.69 9.13
C VAL A 245 -24.14 -5.16 10.32
N TYR A 246 -23.68 -5.53 11.52
CA TYR A 246 -24.26 -5.09 12.79
C TYR A 246 -23.32 -4.22 13.60
N GLU A 247 -22.00 -4.41 13.43
CA GLU A 247 -20.95 -3.70 14.16
C GLU A 247 -19.79 -3.38 13.20
N CYS A 248 -19.25 -2.18 13.32
CA CYS A 248 -18.15 -1.67 12.50
C CYS A 248 -17.17 -0.90 13.41
N GLU A 249 -15.90 -1.26 13.34
CA GLU A 249 -14.82 -0.65 14.12
C GLU A 249 -13.67 -0.23 13.19
N PRO A 250 -13.00 0.91 13.44
CA PRO A 250 -11.82 1.27 12.69
C PRO A 250 -10.68 0.31 13.02
N LEU A 251 -9.98 -0.19 12.00
CA LEU A 251 -8.78 -0.99 12.19
C LEU A 251 -7.56 -0.09 11.97
N GLN A 252 -6.88 0.26 13.06
CA GLN A 252 -5.71 1.14 13.01
C GLN A 252 -4.44 0.33 13.26
N LEU A 253 -3.37 0.68 12.55
CA LEU A 253 -2.03 0.21 12.91
C LEU A 253 -1.66 0.77 14.29
N GLU A 254 -1.09 -0.09 15.13
CA GLU A 254 -0.36 0.36 16.32
C GLU A 254 0.75 1.32 15.85
N GLY A 255 0.50 2.63 15.93
CA GLY A 255 1.49 3.67 15.57
C GLY A 255 1.05 4.75 14.57
N GLU A 256 -0.11 4.66 13.90
CA GLU A 256 -0.54 5.67 12.91
C GLU A 256 -1.81 6.46 13.29
N GLY A 257 -2.19 6.41 14.57
CA GLY A 257 -3.32 7.19 15.09
C GLY A 257 -2.90 8.59 15.55
N GLY A 258 -2.93 9.58 14.67
CA GLY A 258 -2.99 11.00 15.01
C GLY A 258 -4.33 11.46 15.63
N GLY A 259 -5.09 10.54 16.23
CA GLY A 259 -6.25 10.85 17.07
C GLY A 259 -5.81 11.23 18.49
N PRO A 260 -6.69 11.75 19.35
CA PRO A 260 -6.31 12.31 20.65
C PRO A 260 -5.54 11.25 21.43
N ARG A 261 -4.24 11.51 21.61
CA ARG A 261 -3.31 10.71 22.39
C ARG A 261 -4.01 10.30 23.68
N GLY A 262 -4.38 9.03 23.79
CA GLY A 262 -4.45 8.39 25.10
C GLY A 262 -3.11 8.66 25.81
N PRO A 263 -3.08 8.73 27.15
CA PRO A 263 -1.85 9.01 27.86
C PRO A 263 -0.79 8.00 27.42
N VAL A 264 0.27 8.50 26.78
CA VAL A 264 1.42 7.71 26.34
C VAL A 264 1.82 6.81 27.50
N ALA A 265 1.79 5.50 27.32
CA ALA A 265 2.17 4.55 28.35
C ALA A 265 3.57 4.01 28.06
N LEU A 266 4.34 3.75 29.12
CA LEU A 266 5.62 3.06 28.99
C LEU A 266 5.39 1.55 29.07
N ALA A 267 5.51 0.86 27.95
CA ALA A 267 5.53 -0.59 27.89
C ALA A 267 6.96 -1.11 28.12
N VAL A 268 7.15 -1.92 29.15
CA VAL A 268 8.46 -2.53 29.47
C VAL A 268 8.34 -4.05 29.32
N ARG A 269 9.17 -4.62 28.43
CA ARG A 269 9.22 -6.06 28.18
C ARG A 269 10.32 -6.72 29.02
N VAL A 270 9.93 -7.65 29.87
CA VAL A 270 10.84 -8.40 30.74
C VAL A 270 10.84 -9.85 30.29
N ARG A 271 12.03 -10.35 29.89
CA ARG A 271 12.21 -11.77 29.61
C ARG A 271 12.15 -12.56 30.91
N SER A 272 11.64 -13.80 30.85
CA SER A 272 11.50 -14.66 32.03
C SER A 272 12.80 -14.99 32.77
N ASP A 273 13.94 -15.02 32.08
CA ASP A 273 15.26 -15.21 32.69
C ASP A 273 15.73 -14.02 33.53
N ARG A 274 15.13 -12.84 33.33
CA ARG A 274 15.39 -11.62 34.10
C ARG A 274 14.24 -11.22 35.01
N PHE A 275 13.13 -11.95 34.97
CA PHE A 275 11.98 -11.71 35.83
C PHE A 275 12.24 -12.28 37.24
N SER A 276 12.64 -11.41 38.17
CA SER A 276 12.90 -11.76 39.57
C SER A 276 12.36 -10.68 40.51
N SER A 277 12.16 -11.02 41.79
CA SER A 277 11.76 -10.04 42.81
C SER A 277 12.78 -8.90 42.97
N ASP A 278 14.08 -9.21 42.80
CA ASP A 278 15.17 -8.22 42.81
C ASP A 278 15.12 -7.27 41.61
N THR A 279 14.87 -7.78 40.40
CA THR A 279 14.69 -6.96 39.19
C THR A 279 13.48 -6.03 39.33
N MET A 280 12.37 -6.54 39.87
CA MET A 280 11.15 -5.76 40.06
C MET A 280 11.33 -4.65 41.09
N ALA A 281 12.06 -4.92 42.18
CA ALA A 281 12.41 -3.89 43.17
C ALA A 281 13.29 -2.79 42.56
N LYS A 282 14.28 -3.17 41.72
CA LYS A 282 15.13 -2.23 40.99
C LYS A 282 14.36 -1.40 39.97
N LEU A 283 13.45 -2.02 39.21
CA LEU A 283 12.56 -1.31 38.29
C LEU A 283 11.68 -0.30 39.01
N SER A 284 11.07 -0.69 40.13
CA SER A 284 10.26 0.22 40.95
C SER A 284 11.09 1.41 41.43
N ALA A 285 12.30 1.17 41.94
CA ALA A 285 13.19 2.24 42.40
C ALA A 285 13.63 3.19 41.26
N ILE A 286 13.86 2.66 40.05
CA ILE A 286 14.14 3.49 38.86
C ILE A 286 12.93 4.36 38.55
N PHE A 287 11.72 3.79 38.52
CA PHE A 287 10.50 4.53 38.23
C PHE A 287 10.19 5.62 39.26
N ASP A 288 10.43 5.35 40.55
CA ASP A 288 10.25 6.32 41.63
C ASP A 288 11.18 7.55 41.50
N ASN A 289 12.36 7.38 40.90
CA ASN A 289 13.30 8.48 40.65
C ASN A 289 12.90 9.39 39.48
N TYR A 290 11.95 8.96 38.64
CA TYR A 290 11.49 9.71 37.46
C TYR A 290 9.95 9.79 37.42
N PRO A 291 9.30 10.40 38.42
CA PRO A 291 7.84 10.48 38.48
C PRO A 291 7.28 11.30 37.31
N GLY A 292 6.14 10.87 36.76
CA GLY A 292 5.47 11.55 35.65
C GLY A 292 4.02 11.11 35.45
N ALA A 293 3.42 11.59 34.36
CA ALA A 293 1.99 11.41 34.09
C ALA A 293 1.66 10.14 33.29
N GLN A 294 2.68 9.44 32.81
CA GLN A 294 2.54 8.31 31.89
C GLN A 294 2.50 6.97 32.65
N PRO A 295 1.44 6.16 32.50
CA PRO A 295 1.34 4.87 33.19
C PRO A 295 2.36 3.86 32.66
N VAL A 296 2.82 2.94 33.52
CA VAL A 296 3.77 1.88 33.15
C VAL A 296 3.07 0.52 33.06
N THR A 297 3.21 -0.15 31.92
CA THR A 297 2.73 -1.51 31.70
C THR A 297 3.90 -2.47 31.53
N LEU A 298 3.94 -3.53 32.33
CA LEU A 298 4.91 -4.61 32.22
C LEU A 298 4.35 -5.75 31.38
N PHE A 299 5.15 -6.22 30.42
CA PHE A 299 4.90 -7.42 29.65
C PHE A 299 5.98 -8.45 29.98
N ILE A 300 5.59 -9.57 30.58
CA ILE A 300 6.51 -10.65 30.94
C ILE A 300 6.27 -11.82 29.99
N GLU A 301 7.33 -12.24 29.31
CA GLU A 301 7.29 -13.38 28.38
C GLU A 301 7.99 -14.59 29.02
N GLN A 302 7.19 -15.61 29.35
CA GLN A 302 7.67 -16.85 29.93
C GLN A 302 8.23 -17.79 28.86
N ALA A 303 9.21 -18.62 29.26
CA ALA A 303 9.85 -19.58 28.36
C ALA A 303 8.89 -20.65 27.82
N ASP A 304 7.71 -20.82 28.44
CA ASP A 304 6.62 -21.69 28.00
C ASP A 304 5.67 -21.01 26.98
N GLY A 305 5.97 -19.77 26.57
CA GLY A 305 5.19 -18.98 25.61
C GLY A 305 4.04 -18.17 26.24
N ARG A 306 3.84 -18.23 27.56
CA ARG A 306 2.81 -17.41 28.23
C ARG A 306 3.24 -15.95 28.34
N LYS A 307 2.30 -15.04 28.08
CA LYS A 307 2.49 -13.59 28.20
C LYS A 307 1.66 -13.07 29.35
N PHE A 308 2.31 -12.45 30.33
CA PHE A 308 1.65 -11.76 31.44
C PHE A 308 1.72 -10.26 31.23
N ARG A 309 0.58 -9.59 31.39
CA ARG A 309 0.47 -8.12 31.39
C ARG A 309 0.14 -7.67 32.81
N ALA A 310 0.92 -6.72 33.34
CA ALA A 310 0.65 -6.10 34.63
C ALA A 310 0.76 -4.58 34.50
N GLU A 311 -0.24 -3.86 34.96
CA GLU A 311 -0.18 -2.41 35.09
C GLU A 311 0.36 -2.06 36.47
N LEU A 312 1.38 -1.21 36.50
CA LEU A 312 1.94 -0.73 37.77
C LEU A 312 1.13 0.49 38.23
N PRO A 313 0.82 0.61 39.53
CA PRO A 313 0.08 1.75 40.07
C PRO A 313 0.99 2.98 40.24
N LEU A 314 1.77 3.31 39.22
CA LEU A 314 2.74 4.41 39.21
C LEU A 314 2.84 5.04 37.82
N GLY A 315 3.22 6.31 37.79
CA GLY A 315 3.40 7.10 36.57
C GLY A 315 4.83 7.63 36.46
N VAL A 316 5.38 7.62 35.25
CA VAL A 316 6.79 7.97 35.00
C VAL A 316 6.93 9.03 33.92
N ASN A 317 8.03 9.77 33.92
CA ASN A 317 8.32 10.75 32.87
C ASN A 317 9.07 10.11 31.71
N VAL A 318 8.33 9.65 30.70
CA VAL A 318 8.89 9.00 29.49
C VAL A 318 9.73 9.92 28.60
N ALA A 319 9.72 11.24 28.83
CA ALA A 319 10.62 12.16 28.13
C ALA A 319 12.07 12.09 28.66
N SER A 320 12.30 11.46 29.81
CA SER A 320 13.64 11.26 30.37
C SER A 320 14.36 10.15 29.61
N GLN A 321 15.35 10.50 28.79
CA GLN A 321 16.19 9.50 28.13
C GLN A 321 17.00 8.65 29.12
N GLU A 322 17.34 9.21 30.28
CA GLU A 322 18.06 8.49 31.32
C GLU A 322 17.21 7.39 31.98
N LEU A 323 15.89 7.63 32.13
CA LEU A 323 14.94 6.60 32.56
C LEU A 323 14.94 5.41 31.59
N LEU A 324 14.76 5.69 30.30
CA LEU A 324 14.70 4.65 29.27
C LEU A 324 16.01 3.84 29.22
N ARG A 325 17.15 4.53 29.33
CA ARG A 325 18.48 3.92 29.35
C ARG A 325 18.66 2.97 30.53
N GLN A 326 18.30 3.39 31.75
CA GLN A 326 18.46 2.58 32.96
C GLN A 326 17.53 1.35 32.95
N VAL A 327 16.31 1.49 32.42
CA VAL A 327 15.40 0.36 32.26
C VAL A 327 15.96 -0.64 31.25
N GLU A 328 16.42 -0.19 30.08
CA GLU A 328 17.02 -1.08 29.07
C GLU A 328 18.32 -1.76 29.55
N GLU A 329 19.13 -1.08 30.35
CA GLU A 329 20.33 -1.66 30.97
C GLU A 329 19.97 -2.84 31.90
N LEU A 330 18.86 -2.70 32.64
CA LEU A 330 18.38 -3.70 33.58
C LEU A 330 17.69 -4.89 32.90
N VAL A 331 16.74 -4.63 31.99
CA VAL A 331 15.88 -5.68 31.40
C VAL A 331 16.29 -6.13 29.99
N GLY A 332 17.14 -5.37 29.30
CA GLY A 332 17.66 -5.67 27.97
C GLY A 332 17.39 -4.55 26.95
N PRO A 333 18.20 -4.47 25.88
CA PRO A 333 18.05 -3.44 24.85
C PRO A 333 16.73 -3.60 24.08
N GLY A 334 16.06 -2.48 23.79
CA GLY A 334 14.77 -2.47 23.08
C GLY A 334 13.59 -2.98 23.91
N ALA A 335 13.76 -3.11 25.23
CA ALA A 335 12.70 -3.53 26.14
C ALA A 335 11.65 -2.42 26.39
N CYS A 336 12.02 -1.16 26.16
CA CYS A 336 11.15 0.00 26.33
C CYS A 336 10.42 0.32 25.03
N LYS A 337 9.08 0.41 25.08
CA LYS A 337 8.26 0.94 24.00
C LYS A 337 7.28 1.96 24.55
N LEU A 338 7.09 3.06 23.83
CA LEU A 338 6.02 4.01 24.11
C LEU A 338 4.79 3.55 23.34
N THR A 339 3.66 3.37 24.05
CA THR A 339 2.40 2.83 23.50
C THR A 339 1.24 3.78 23.73
#